data_AF-A0A2C9LXB1-F1
#
_entry.id   AF-A0A2C9LXB1-F1
#
_cell.length_a   1.000
_cell.length_b   1.000
_cell.length_c   1.000
_cell.angle_alpha   90.00
_cell.angle_beta   90.00
_cell.angle_gamma   90.00
#
_symmetry.space_group_name_H-M   'P 1'
#
loop_
_entity.id
_entity.type
_entity.pdbx_description
1 polymer ?
#
loop_
_entity_poly.entity_id
_entity_poly.type
_entity_poly.pdbx_seq_one_letter_code
_entity_poly.pdbx_strand_id
1 'polypeptide(L)'
;VFVNQREKSANVSTEVKMAKMCLVDLAGSERANHTTNRGDRFREGANINRSLLALGNVINALADNKFKGHIPYRDSKLTRLLKDSLGGNCQTVMIAAVSPSSRSFEDTYNTLRYADRAKHIRADLKKNVMSVDLHIANYKKYVQELEKE
;
A
#
# COMPACT_ATOMS: atom_id res chain seq x y z
N VAL A 1 6.48 -3.46 -7.75
CA VAL A 1 7.85 -3.37 -8.30
C VAL A 1 8.82 -3.11 -7.16
N PHE A 2 9.89 -3.89 -7.05
CA PHE A 2 10.97 -3.64 -6.09
C PHE A 2 12.20 -3.15 -6.85
N VAL A 3 12.83 -2.09 -6.34
CA VAL A 3 14.04 -1.50 -6.92
C VAL A 3 15.11 -1.49 -5.85
N ASN A 4 16.27 -2.07 -6.17
CA ASN A 4 17.42 -2.08 -5.30
C ASN A 4 18.53 -1.25 -5.93
N GLN A 5 19.08 -0.32 -5.15
CA GLN A 5 20.24 0.49 -5.56
C GLN A 5 21.40 0.20 -4.61
N ARG A 6 22.58 -0.02 -5.20
CA ARG A 6 23.84 -0.20 -4.49
C ARG A 6 24.87 0.76 -5.06
N GLU A 7 25.80 1.21 -4.22
CA GLU A 7 26.95 1.97 -4.70
C GLU A 7 27.85 1.08 -5.57
N LYS A 8 28.50 1.68 -6.57
CA LYS A 8 29.45 0.99 -7.45
C LYS A 8 30.87 0.93 -6.86
N SER A 9 31.14 1.68 -5.81
CA SER A 9 32.45 1.79 -5.17
C SER A 9 32.71 0.60 -4.25
N ALA A 10 33.94 0.08 -4.27
CA ALA A 10 34.36 -1.03 -3.42
C ALA A 10 34.67 -0.54 -1.99
N ASN A 11 33.64 -0.46 -1.15
CA ASN A 11 33.75 -0.13 0.27
C ASN A 11 33.56 -1.38 1.14
N VAL A 12 34.20 -1.41 2.32
CA VAL A 12 34.09 -2.53 3.28
C VAL A 12 32.65 -2.70 3.80
N SER A 13 31.95 -1.57 3.97
CA SER A 13 30.50 -1.53 4.20
C SER A 13 29.81 -1.01 2.94
N THR A 14 28.74 -1.69 2.51
CA THR A 14 27.92 -1.25 1.37
C THR A 14 26.50 -0.97 1.83
N GLU A 15 26.02 0.25 1.58
CA GLU A 15 24.62 0.58 1.76
C GLU A 15 23.79 0.11 0.56
N VAL A 16 22.73 -0.66 0.85
CA VAL A 16 21.73 -1.09 -0.13
C VAL A 16 20.44 -0.34 0.14
N LYS A 17 20.00 0.46 -0.82
CA LYS A 17 18.70 1.15 -0.78
C LYS A 17 17.66 0.28 -1.46
N MET A 18 16.52 0.07 -0.80
CA MET A 18 15.41 -0.70 -1.36
C MET A 18 14.15 0.17 -1.47
N ALA A 19 13.52 0.20 -2.63
CA ALA A 19 12.25 0.87 -2.85
C ALA A 19 11.19 -0.13 -3.31
N LYS A 20 9.95 0.08 -2.87
CA LYS A 20 8.77 -0.67 -3.32
C LYS A 20 7.79 0.31 -3.94
N MET A 21 7.47 0.12 -5.21
CA MET A 21 6.41 0.84 -5.89
C MET A 21 5.21 -0.10 -6.07
N CYS A 22 4.04 0.37 -5.65
CA CYS A 22 2.76 -0.31 -5.82
C CYS A 22 1.85 0.56 -6.69
N LEU A 23 1.27 -0.02 -7.73
CA LEU A 23 0.16 0.58 -8.47
C LEU A 23 -1.05 -0.32 -8.20
N VAL A 24 -2.15 0.29 -7.77
CA VAL A 24 -3.33 -0.43 -7.31
C VAL A 24 -4.53 0.13 -8.06
N ASP A 25 -5.14 -0.72 -8.89
CA ASP A 25 -6.43 -0.45 -9.50
C ASP A 25 -7.53 -1.05 -8.62
N LEU A 26 -8.45 -0.20 -8.16
CA LEU A 26 -9.50 -0.59 -7.23
C LEU A 26 -10.77 -0.92 -8.00
N ALA A 27 -11.57 -1.84 -7.45
CA ALA A 27 -12.90 -2.10 -7.95
C ALA A 27 -13.81 -0.87 -7.83
N GLY A 28 -14.89 -0.87 -8.60
CA GLY A 28 -15.90 0.20 -8.59
C GLY A 28 -16.48 0.46 -7.20
N SER A 29 -16.56 1.75 -6.83
CA SER A 29 -17.07 2.21 -5.54
C SER A 29 -18.58 2.44 -5.52
N GLU A 30 -19.26 2.16 -6.62
CA GLU A 30 -20.71 2.26 -6.74
C GLU A 30 -21.43 1.29 -5.79
N ARG A 31 -22.57 1.74 -5.27
CA ARG A 31 -23.33 0.95 -4.30
C ARG A 31 -24.11 -0.17 -4.99
N ALA A 32 -24.15 -1.33 -4.36
CA ALA A 32 -24.84 -2.51 -4.87
C ALA A 32 -26.34 -2.29 -5.17
N ASN A 33 -26.99 -1.34 -4.47
CA ASN A 33 -28.41 -1.00 -4.68
C ASN A 33 -28.69 -0.34 -6.04
N HIS A 34 -27.68 0.18 -6.75
CA HIS A 34 -27.80 0.67 -8.12
C HIS A 34 -27.68 -0.45 -9.16
N THR A 35 -27.34 -1.67 -8.74
CA THR A 35 -27.17 -2.80 -9.65
C THR A 35 -28.39 -3.73 -9.59
N THR A 36 -28.94 -4.10 -10.74
CA THR A 36 -30.01 -5.12 -10.85
C THR A 36 -29.45 -6.55 -10.83
N ASN A 37 -28.28 -6.74 -10.21
CA ASN A 37 -27.55 -8.00 -10.22
C ASN A 37 -28.25 -9.04 -9.35
N ARG A 38 -28.40 -10.27 -9.84
CA ARG A 38 -28.96 -11.43 -9.13
C ARG A 38 -27.97 -12.59 -9.10
N GLY A 39 -28.14 -13.51 -8.15
CA GLY A 39 -27.32 -14.72 -8.06
C GLY A 39 -25.85 -14.42 -7.79
N ASP A 40 -24.94 -15.02 -8.57
CA ASP A 40 -23.50 -14.90 -8.33
C ASP A 40 -22.97 -13.47 -8.53
N ARG A 41 -23.56 -12.69 -9.44
CA ARG A 41 -23.18 -11.27 -9.62
C ARG A 41 -23.53 -10.42 -8.40
N PHE A 42 -24.58 -10.78 -7.66
CA PHE A 42 -24.90 -10.12 -6.39
C PHE A 42 -23.88 -10.47 -5.30
N ARG A 43 -23.46 -11.75 -5.21
CA ARG A 43 -22.42 -12.19 -4.28
C ARG A 43 -21.07 -11.52 -4.57
N GLU A 44 -20.72 -11.40 -5.85
CA GLU A 44 -19.53 -10.69 -6.29
C GLU A 44 -19.58 -9.20 -5.89
N GLY A 45 -20.69 -8.51 -6.22
CA GLY A 45 -20.89 -7.12 -5.82
C GLY A 45 -20.83 -6.91 -4.31
N ALA A 46 -21.37 -7.84 -3.53
CA ALA A 46 -21.28 -7.81 -2.06
C ALA A 46 -19.83 -7.93 -1.57
N ASN A 47 -19.03 -8.81 -2.18
CA ASN A 47 -17.61 -8.96 -1.83
C ASN A 47 -16.76 -7.74 -2.23
N ILE A 48 -17.04 -7.14 -3.39
CA ILE A 48 -16.42 -5.87 -3.82
C ILE A 48 -16.68 -4.80 -2.75
N ASN A 49 -17.96 -4.57 -2.43
CA ASN A 49 -18.39 -3.58 -1.44
C ASN A 49 -17.78 -3.86 -0.06
N ARG A 50 -17.64 -5.13 0.35
CA ARG A 50 -16.99 -5.48 1.62
C ARG A 50 -15.55 -4.99 1.69
N SER A 51 -14.77 -5.18 0.62
CA SER A 51 -13.35 -4.77 0.61
C SER A 51 -13.20 -3.24 0.59
N LEU A 52 -14.04 -2.53 -0.15
CA LEU A 52 -14.03 -1.07 -0.24
C LEU A 52 -14.57 -0.41 1.04
N LEU A 53 -15.57 -1.02 1.69
CA LEU A 53 -16.05 -0.58 2.99
C LEU A 53 -14.95 -0.72 4.06
N ALA A 54 -14.25 -1.85 4.10
CA ALA A 54 -13.11 -2.05 5.00
C ALA A 54 -12.02 -1.00 4.75
N LEU A 55 -11.73 -0.70 3.48
CA LEU A 55 -10.80 0.37 3.10
C LEU A 55 -11.26 1.73 3.63
N GLY A 56 -12.55 2.06 3.47
CA GLY A 56 -13.13 3.28 4.01
C GLY A 56 -13.03 3.39 5.54
N ASN A 57 -13.26 2.29 6.26
CA ASN A 57 -13.11 2.26 7.72
C ASN A 57 -11.66 2.51 8.16
N VAL A 58 -10.70 1.90 7.47
CA VAL A 58 -9.27 2.14 7.71
C VAL A 58 -8.91 3.61 7.47
N ILE A 59 -9.37 4.19 6.36
CA ILE A 59 -9.12 5.60 6.04
C ILE A 59 -9.73 6.52 7.09
N ASN A 60 -10.97 6.27 7.51
CA ASN A 60 -11.63 7.09 8.54
C ASN A 60 -10.86 7.04 9.86
N ALA A 61 -10.43 5.85 10.28
CA ALA A 61 -9.67 5.66 11.51
C ALA A 61 -8.29 6.34 11.46
N LEU A 62 -7.63 6.36 10.29
CA LEU A 62 -6.33 7.00 10.11
C LEU A 62 -6.40 8.52 9.92
N ALA A 63 -7.49 9.02 9.33
CA ALA A 63 -7.71 10.44 9.09
C ALA A 63 -8.05 11.21 10.38
N ASP A 64 -8.64 10.54 11.36
CA ASP A 64 -8.93 11.13 12.67
C ASP A 64 -7.68 11.14 13.57
N ASN A 65 -7.02 12.29 13.66
CA ASN A 65 -5.84 12.48 14.52
C ASN A 65 -6.11 12.24 16.02
N LYS A 66 -7.38 12.20 16.46
CA LYS A 66 -7.76 11.89 17.84
C LYS A 66 -8.03 10.40 18.06
N PHE A 67 -8.13 9.62 16.99
CA PHE A 67 -8.39 8.19 17.08
C PHE A 67 -7.17 7.46 17.64
N LYS A 68 -7.33 6.90 18.84
CA LYS A 68 -6.30 6.08 19.52
C LYS A 68 -6.62 4.58 19.50
N GLY A 69 -7.62 4.18 18.71
CA GLY A 69 -8.09 2.80 18.63
C GLY A 69 -7.28 1.93 17.67
N HIS A 70 -7.66 0.66 17.61
CA HIS A 70 -7.11 -0.29 16.65
C HIS A 70 -7.57 0.04 15.21
N ILE A 71 -6.63 0.15 14.28
CA ILE A 71 -6.93 0.34 12.85
C ILE A 71 -7.31 -1.02 12.23
N PRO A 72 -8.52 -1.16 11.64
CA PRO A 72 -9.07 -2.46 11.24
C PRO A 72 -8.52 -2.99 9.90
N TYR A 73 -7.20 -3.05 9.73
CA TYR A 73 -6.60 -3.57 8.50
C TYR A 73 -6.98 -5.01 8.19
N ARG A 74 -7.37 -5.80 9.21
CA ARG A 74 -7.68 -7.23 9.08
C ARG A 74 -9.05 -7.53 8.47
N ASP A 75 -9.92 -6.53 8.34
CA ASP A 75 -11.31 -6.70 7.90
C ASP A 75 -11.42 -7.13 6.43
N SER A 76 -10.38 -6.89 5.63
CA SER A 76 -10.27 -7.40 4.26
C SER A 76 -8.83 -7.77 3.87
N LYS A 77 -8.68 -8.64 2.87
CA LYS A 77 -7.35 -8.93 2.28
C LYS A 77 -6.73 -7.68 1.65
N LEU A 78 -7.55 -6.83 1.03
CA LEU A 78 -7.12 -5.57 0.41
C LEU A 78 -6.43 -4.66 1.44
N THR A 79 -7.10 -4.37 2.55
CA THR A 79 -6.55 -3.51 3.62
C THR A 79 -5.32 -4.11 4.29
N ARG A 80 -5.18 -5.44 4.32
CA ARG A 80 -3.94 -6.09 4.79
C ARG A 80 -2.77 -5.86 3.84
N LEU A 81 -3.01 -5.95 2.53
CA LEU A 81 -2.00 -5.71 1.51
C LEU A 81 -1.57 -4.23 1.47
N LEU A 82 -2.51 -3.32 1.70
CA LEU A 82 -2.30 -1.87 1.68
C LEU A 82 -1.88 -1.28 3.03
N LYS A 83 -1.65 -2.11 4.06
CA LYS A 83 -1.29 -1.65 5.40
C LYS A 83 -0.05 -0.74 5.39
N ASP A 84 0.96 -1.08 4.60
CA ASP A 84 2.17 -0.26 4.50
C ASP A 84 1.91 1.05 3.75
N SER A 85 0.99 1.04 2.79
CA SER A 85 0.60 2.20 1.97
C SER A 85 -0.26 3.19 2.74
N LEU A 86 -1.15 2.72 3.62
CA LEU A 86 -2.07 3.58 4.36
C LEU A 86 -1.55 3.78 5.78
N GLY A 87 -0.90 4.91 6.04
CA GLY A 87 -0.39 5.26 7.39
C GLY A 87 0.92 4.56 7.80
N GLY A 88 1.50 3.73 6.92
CA GLY A 88 2.82 3.11 7.13
C GLY A 88 3.97 3.89 6.49
N ASN A 89 5.10 3.19 6.29
CA ASN A 89 6.29 3.73 5.61
C ASN A 89 6.14 3.65 4.08
N CYS A 90 5.25 4.48 3.54
CA CYS A 90 5.02 4.54 2.11
C CYS A 90 4.53 5.94 1.72
N GLN A 91 5.14 6.51 0.69
CA GLN A 91 4.59 7.72 0.07
C GLN A 91 3.43 7.30 -0.83
N THR A 92 2.23 7.71 -0.45
CA THR A 92 0.99 7.22 -1.08
C THR A 92 0.26 8.35 -1.78
N VAL A 93 -0.16 8.08 -3.01
CA VAL A 93 -0.98 8.99 -3.83
C VAL A 93 -2.29 8.26 -4.14
N MET A 94 -3.41 8.95 -3.91
CA MET A 94 -4.73 8.49 -4.31
C MET A 94 -5.21 9.30 -5.51
N ILE A 95 -5.66 8.62 -6.57
CA ILE A 95 -6.29 9.24 -7.72
C ILE A 95 -7.79 8.95 -7.62
N ALA A 96 -8.58 10.00 -7.44
CA ALA A 96 -10.03 9.92 -7.37
C ALA A 96 -10.63 10.08 -8.77
N ALA A 97 -11.06 8.97 -9.38
CA ALA A 97 -11.73 8.99 -10.68
C ALA A 97 -13.22 9.32 -10.48
N VAL A 98 -13.71 10.37 -11.15
CA VAL A 98 -15.08 10.86 -11.02
C VAL A 98 -15.69 11.17 -12.39
N SER A 99 -17.02 11.23 -12.45
CA SER A 99 -17.77 11.57 -13.66
C SER A 99 -18.36 12.98 -13.54
N PRO A 100 -18.25 13.83 -14.57
CA PRO A 100 -18.89 15.15 -14.56
C PRO A 100 -20.41 15.10 -14.79
N SER A 101 -20.98 13.92 -15.04
CA SER A 101 -22.41 13.76 -15.34
C SER A 101 -23.28 13.96 -14.10
N SER A 102 -24.38 14.70 -14.25
CA SER A 102 -25.40 14.86 -13.20
C SER A 102 -26.02 13.53 -12.76
N ARG A 103 -26.05 12.52 -13.64
CA ARG A 103 -26.53 11.17 -13.31
C ARG A 103 -25.65 10.46 -12.29
N SER A 104 -24.38 10.84 -12.21
CA SER A 104 -23.38 10.27 -11.30
C SER A 104 -23.04 11.20 -10.14
N PHE A 105 -23.91 12.18 -9.86
CA PHE A 105 -23.67 13.21 -8.84
C PHE A 105 -23.39 12.59 -7.47
N GLU A 106 -24.21 11.64 -7.04
CA GLU A 106 -24.07 10.99 -5.73
C GLU A 106 -22.76 10.20 -5.61
N ASP A 107 -22.42 9.39 -6.61
CA ASP A 107 -21.16 8.62 -6.61
C ASP A 107 -19.94 9.55 -6.64
N THR A 108 -19.99 10.61 -7.46
CA THR A 108 -18.93 11.63 -7.54
C THR A 108 -18.75 12.34 -6.21
N TYR A 109 -19.84 12.77 -5.58
CA TYR A 109 -19.80 13.39 -4.26
C TYR A 109 -19.19 12.44 -3.22
N ASN A 110 -19.61 11.18 -3.19
CA ASN A 110 -19.08 10.18 -2.27
C ASN A 110 -17.57 9.95 -2.48
N THR A 111 -17.12 9.83 -3.73
CA THR A 111 -15.71 9.67 -4.09
C THR A 111 -14.87 10.88 -3.66
N LEU A 112 -15.35 12.10 -3.88
CA LEU A 112 -14.65 13.32 -3.45
C LEU A 112 -14.56 13.42 -1.93
N ARG A 113 -15.64 13.11 -1.20
CA ARG A 113 -15.62 13.06 0.27
C ARG A 113 -14.67 11.98 0.79
N TYR A 114 -14.56 10.87 0.08
CA TYR A 114 -13.61 9.81 0.39
C TYR A 114 -12.16 10.27 0.23
N ALA A 115 -11.85 10.89 -0.91
CA ALA A 115 -10.52 11.44 -1.19
C ALA A 115 -10.13 12.56 -0.20
N ASP A 116 -11.07 13.42 0.17
CA ASP A 116 -10.88 14.46 1.18
C ASP A 116 -10.50 13.86 2.54
N ARG A 117 -11.15 12.78 2.98
CA ARG A 117 -10.73 12.07 4.20
C ARG A 117 -9.34 11.46 4.07
N ALA A 118 -9.06 10.79 2.95
CA ALA A 118 -7.76 10.17 2.69
C ALA A 118 -6.59 11.18 2.73
N LYS A 119 -6.82 12.42 2.30
CA LYS A 119 -5.84 13.52 2.36
C LYS A 119 -5.30 13.80 3.76
N HIS A 120 -6.08 13.50 4.80
CA HIS A 120 -5.71 13.78 6.19
C HIS A 120 -4.84 12.68 6.83
N ILE A 121 -4.65 11.55 6.14
CA ILE A 121 -3.80 10.46 6.63
C ILE A 121 -2.34 10.91 6.63
N ARG A 122 -1.68 10.76 7.79
CA ARG A 122 -0.25 11.03 7.94
C ARG A 122 0.54 9.74 7.78
N ALA A 123 1.63 9.80 7.01
CA ALA A 123 2.57 8.70 6.85
C ALA A 123 3.84 8.94 7.68
N ASP A 124 4.37 7.90 8.31
CA ASP A 124 5.67 7.90 8.99
C ASP A 124 6.75 7.36 8.02
N LEU A 125 7.39 8.28 7.29
CA LEU A 125 8.33 7.93 6.24
C LEU A 125 9.75 7.75 6.79
N LYS A 126 10.35 6.58 6.51
CA LYS A 126 11.72 6.21 6.86
C LYS A 126 12.43 5.67 5.62
N LYS A 127 13.68 6.12 5.39
CA LYS A 127 14.48 5.62 4.27
C LYS A 127 14.78 4.14 4.48
N ASN A 128 14.47 3.33 3.47
CA ASN A 128 14.73 1.90 3.46
C ASN A 128 16.18 1.64 3.02
N VAL A 129 17.11 1.73 3.97
CA VAL A 129 18.54 1.48 3.76
C VAL A 129 18.97 0.31 4.65
N MET A 130 19.66 -0.66 4.05
CA MET A 130 20.29 -1.77 4.76
C MET A 130 21.81 -1.64 4.63
N SER A 131 22.52 -1.65 5.76
CA SER A 131 23.97 -1.83 5.76
C SER A 131 24.30 -3.30 5.56
N VAL A 132 25.11 -3.59 4.56
CA VAL A 132 25.65 -4.94 4.33
C VAL A 132 27.15 -4.86 4.53
N ASP A 133 27.62 -5.46 5.62
CA ASP A 133 29.04 -5.66 5.83
C ASP A 133 29.50 -6.79 4.91
N LEU A 134 30.19 -6.43 3.84
CA LEU A 134 30.91 -7.39 3.02
C LEU A 134 32.12 -7.81 3.84
N HIS A 135 31.98 -8.90 4.60
CA HIS A 135 33.08 -9.42 5.39
C HIS A 135 34.11 -10.05 4.44
N ILE A 136 34.93 -9.20 3.82
CA ILE A 136 36.04 -9.57 2.92
C ILE A 136 36.95 -10.62 3.58
N ALA A 137 37.03 -10.61 4.92
CA ALA A 137 37.72 -11.62 5.71
C ALA A 137 37.17 -13.06 5.48
N ASN A 138 35.86 -13.22 5.35
CA ASN A 138 35.24 -14.53 5.10
C ASN A 138 35.47 -14.99 3.66
N TYR A 139 35.42 -14.06 2.68
CA TYR A 139 35.74 -14.37 1.29
C TYR A 139 37.21 -14.81 1.11
N LYS A 140 38.16 -14.10 1.74
CA LYS A 140 39.57 -14.50 1.72
C LYS A 140 39.78 -15.88 2.36
N LYS A 141 39.10 -16.17 3.47
CA LYS A 141 39.14 -17.49 4.11
C LYS A 141 38.63 -18.59 3.18
N TYR A 142 37.48 -18.36 2.54
CA TYR A 142 36.84 -19.34 1.66
C TYR A 142 37.68 -19.63 0.41
N VAL A 143 38.31 -18.59 -0.17
CA VAL A 143 39.25 -18.76 -1.30
C VAL A 143 40.49 -19.55 -0.88
N GLN A 144 41.07 -19.25 0.29
CA GLN A 144 42.22 -19.99 0.82
C GLN A 144 41.92 -21.45 1.16
N GLU A 145 40.68 -21.76 1.56
CA GLU A 145 40.23 -23.13 1.81
C GLU A 145 40.02 -23.90 0.51
N LEU A 146 39.43 -23.28 -0.52
CA LEU A 146 39.27 -23.89 -1.85
C LEU A 146 40.59 -24.08 -2.61
N GLU A 147 41.60 -23.23 -2.41
CA GLU A 147 42.93 -23.39 -3.01
C GLU A 147 43.75 -24.51 -2.34
N LYS A 148 43.29 -25.06 -1.21
CA LYS A 148 43.93 -26.16 -0.49
C LYS A 148 43.33 -27.54 -0.81
N GLU A 149 42.22 -27.60 -1.52
CA GLU A 149 41.69 -28.83 -2.14
C GLU A 149 42.30 -29.04 -3.53
#